data_AF-A0A8S2V841-F1
#
_entry.id   AF-A0A8S2V841-F1
#
_cell.length_a   1.000
_cell.length_b   1.000
_cell.length_c   1.000
_cell.angle_alpha   90.00
_cell.angle_beta   90.00
_cell.angle_gamma   90.00
#
_symmetry.space_group_name_H-M   'P 1'
#
loop_
_entity.id
_entity.type
_entity.pdbx_description
1 polymer ?
#
loop_
_entity_poly.entity_id
_entity_poly.type
_entity_poly.pdbx_seq_one_letter_code
_entity_poly.pdbx_strand_id
1 'polypeptide(L)'
;GPPLWQWIIRHTPLSPKHMNRLSLAFHETGRGLLIGVGLTCLVQGIVAAIAYACLRIPRAFTLGLLTGLAALVPIIGTAIVWIPIAIGLILQSQYVKAGIMVGVGVLVIGSIDNLLRPLFSKLGALEMSTLLLLLSIFGGIEMLGPWGALLGPVVVRLTTEALVLVREDQEEQEQQENSTRDR
;
A
#
# COMPACT_ATOMS: atom_id res chain seq x y z
N GLY A 1 17.26 -13.35 12.39
CA GLY A 1 16.16 -13.40 13.36
C GLY A 1 15.78 -14.83 13.70
N PRO A 2 16.35 -15.42 14.75
CA PRO A 2 16.04 -16.82 15.11
C PRO A 2 14.90 -17.08 16.14
N PRO A 3 14.70 -16.30 17.22
CA PRO A 3 13.86 -16.78 18.33
C PRO A 3 12.35 -16.62 18.08
N LEU A 4 11.91 -15.54 17.43
CA LEU A 4 10.49 -15.26 17.22
C LEU A 4 9.86 -16.26 16.23
N TRP A 5 10.55 -16.57 15.14
CA TRP A 5 10.08 -17.52 14.13
C TRP A 5 9.91 -18.93 14.70
N GLN A 6 10.87 -19.37 15.52
CA GLN A 6 10.78 -20.66 16.20
C GLN A 6 9.68 -20.69 17.26
N TRP A 7 9.42 -19.56 17.93
CA TRP A 7 8.31 -19.47 18.90
C TRP A 7 6.95 -19.60 18.19
N ILE A 8 6.78 -18.90 17.06
CA ILE A 8 5.55 -18.96 16.24
C ILE A 8 5.32 -20.39 15.73
N ILE A 9 6.32 -21.05 15.14
CA ILE A 9 6.17 -22.42 14.62
C ILE A 9 5.78 -23.40 15.73
N ARG A 10 6.30 -23.23 16.95
CA ARG A 10 5.99 -24.12 18.07
C ARG A 10 4.58 -23.95 18.66
N HIS A 11 3.99 -22.78 18.52
CA HIS A 11 2.69 -22.46 19.13
C HIS A 11 1.54 -22.36 18.11
N THR A 12 1.82 -22.51 16.81
CA THR A 12 0.78 -22.44 15.79
C THR A 12 0.23 -23.83 15.47
N PRO A 13 -1.10 -24.00 15.35
CA PRO A 13 -1.71 -25.27 14.94
C PRO A 13 -1.53 -25.59 13.43
N LEU A 14 -0.64 -24.89 12.72
CA LEU A 14 -0.48 -24.99 11.27
C LEU A 14 0.70 -25.90 10.91
N SER A 15 0.52 -26.70 9.87
CA SER A 15 1.60 -27.52 9.32
C SER A 15 2.79 -26.65 8.84
N PRO A 16 4.03 -27.17 8.86
CA PRO A 16 5.19 -26.45 8.35
C PRO A 16 5.01 -25.97 6.89
N LYS A 17 4.22 -26.69 6.10
CA LYS A 17 3.89 -26.38 4.70
C LYS A 17 3.02 -25.13 4.61
N HIS A 18 1.98 -25.02 5.46
CA HIS A 18 1.08 -23.87 5.55
C HIS A 18 1.80 -22.61 6.06
N MET A 19 2.66 -22.78 7.06
CA MET A 19 3.47 -21.69 7.62
C MET A 19 4.43 -21.08 6.58
N ASN A 20 5.04 -21.94 5.74
CA ASN A 20 5.96 -21.48 4.70
C ASN A 20 5.22 -20.72 3.58
N ARG A 21 4.02 -21.16 3.19
CA ARG A 21 3.15 -20.43 2.24
C ARG A 21 2.77 -19.05 2.78
N LEU A 22 2.36 -18.96 4.05
CA LEU A 22 1.97 -17.67 4.65
C LEU A 22 3.15 -16.70 4.77
N SER A 23 4.34 -17.20 5.16
CA SER A 23 5.56 -16.40 5.22
C SER A 23 5.98 -15.91 3.83
N LEU A 24 5.88 -16.76 2.81
CA LEU A 24 6.17 -16.38 1.43
C LEU A 24 5.21 -15.29 0.96
N ALA A 25 3.90 -15.46 1.18
CA ALA A 25 2.88 -14.45 0.84
C ALA A 25 3.13 -13.12 1.55
N PHE A 26 3.49 -13.14 2.85
CA PHE A 26 3.83 -11.94 3.59
C PHE A 26 5.08 -11.25 3.06
N HIS A 27 6.15 -12.01 2.77
CA HIS A 27 7.40 -11.46 2.25
C HIS A 27 7.24 -10.89 0.84
N GLU A 28 6.54 -11.59 -0.05
CA GLU A 28 6.25 -11.09 -1.39
C GLU A 28 5.40 -9.82 -1.32
N THR A 29 4.37 -9.84 -0.48
CA THR A 29 3.46 -8.70 -0.34
C THR A 29 4.17 -7.49 0.27
N GLY A 30 4.88 -7.71 1.39
CA GLY A 30 5.61 -6.65 2.09
C GLY A 30 6.75 -6.06 1.24
N ARG A 31 7.49 -6.90 0.51
CA ARG A 31 8.57 -6.41 -0.37
C ARG A 31 8.02 -5.56 -1.50
N GLY A 32 6.97 -6.02 -2.18
CA GLY A 32 6.39 -5.23 -3.27
C GLY A 32 5.75 -3.94 -2.76
N LEU A 33 5.19 -3.95 -1.55
CA LEU A 33 4.68 -2.74 -0.89
C LEU A 33 5.79 -1.71 -0.63
N LEU A 34 6.89 -2.14 -0.02
CA LEU A 34 8.03 -1.26 0.27
C LEU A 34 8.65 -0.70 -1.00
N ILE A 35 8.82 -1.53 -2.04
CA ILE A 35 9.34 -1.07 -3.33
C ILE A 35 8.38 -0.08 -3.98
N GLY A 36 7.08 -0.35 -3.94
CA GLY A 36 6.08 0.54 -4.54
C GLY A 36 5.99 1.89 -3.85
N VAL A 37 5.85 1.89 -2.53
CA VAL A 37 5.81 3.13 -1.74
C VAL A 37 7.12 3.90 -1.92
N GLY A 38 8.27 3.22 -1.84
CA GLY A 38 9.57 3.86 -2.03
C GLY A 38 9.72 4.50 -3.42
N LEU A 39 9.29 3.81 -4.48
CA LEU A 39 9.32 4.35 -5.85
C LEU A 39 8.36 5.53 -6.00
N THR A 40 7.15 5.45 -5.44
CA THR A 40 6.18 6.54 -5.41
C THR A 40 6.73 7.77 -4.71
N CYS A 41 7.34 7.62 -3.53
CA CYS A 41 7.98 8.70 -2.79
C CYS A 41 9.09 9.37 -3.61
N LEU A 42 9.93 8.58 -4.28
CA LEU A 42 11.01 9.08 -5.13
C LEU A 42 10.44 9.91 -6.29
N VAL A 43 9.48 9.37 -7.03
CA VAL A 43 8.87 10.02 -8.19
C VAL A 43 8.12 11.29 -7.77
N GLN A 44 7.28 11.23 -6.73
CA GLN A 44 6.56 12.40 -6.23
C GLN A 44 7.51 13.48 -5.72
N GLY A 45 8.59 13.11 -5.02
CA GLY A 45 9.59 14.07 -4.55
C GLY A 45 10.32 14.79 -5.70
N ILE A 46 10.72 14.05 -6.74
CA ILE A 46 11.38 14.62 -7.93
C ILE A 46 10.41 15.54 -8.68
N VAL A 47 9.20 15.07 -8.96
CA VAL A 47 8.18 15.83 -9.69
C VAL A 47 7.82 17.11 -8.92
N ALA A 48 7.65 17.02 -7.60
CA ALA A 48 7.39 18.17 -6.74
C ALA A 48 8.57 19.15 -6.75
N ALA A 49 9.82 18.67 -6.64
CA ALA A 49 11.01 19.52 -6.71
C ALA A 49 11.07 20.30 -8.02
N ILE A 50 10.81 19.64 -9.16
CA ILE A 50 10.78 20.27 -10.48
C ILE A 50 9.66 21.32 -10.56
N ALA A 51 8.44 20.97 -10.12
CA ALA A 51 7.33 21.90 -10.12
C ALA A 51 7.61 23.15 -9.28
N TYR A 52 8.17 22.97 -8.08
CA TYR A 52 8.51 24.06 -7.17
C TYR A 52 9.62 24.93 -7.72
N ALA A 53 10.61 24.34 -8.40
CA ALA A 53 11.68 25.06 -9.08
C ALA A 53 11.14 25.90 -10.24
N CYS A 54 10.25 25.35 -11.07
CA CYS A 54 9.62 26.06 -12.18
C CYS A 54 8.78 27.26 -11.70
N LEU A 55 8.10 27.12 -10.56
CA LEU A 55 7.33 28.21 -9.93
C LEU A 55 8.22 29.24 -9.20
N ARG A 56 9.54 29.01 -9.16
CA ARG A 56 10.54 29.79 -8.43
C ARG A 56 10.21 29.90 -6.94
N ILE A 57 9.76 28.80 -6.34
CA ILE A 57 9.51 28.73 -4.90
C ILE A 57 10.86 28.64 -4.18
N PRO A 58 11.11 29.44 -3.11
CA PRO A 58 12.32 29.33 -2.32
C PRO A 58 12.50 27.92 -1.75
N ARG A 59 13.73 27.41 -1.76
CA ARG A 59 14.07 26.07 -1.24
C ARG A 59 13.28 24.92 -1.91
N ALA A 60 13.01 25.04 -3.21
CA ALA A 60 12.29 24.05 -4.02
C ALA A 60 12.76 22.61 -3.81
N PHE A 61 14.08 22.35 -3.77
CA PHE A 61 14.62 21.01 -3.54
C PHE A 61 14.30 20.46 -2.15
N THR A 62 14.39 21.29 -1.11
CA THR A 62 14.05 20.90 0.27
C THR A 62 12.57 20.59 0.40
N LEU A 63 11.71 21.41 -0.21
CA LEU A 63 10.26 21.19 -0.23
C LEU A 63 9.87 19.96 -1.08
N GLY A 64 10.59 19.70 -2.17
CA GLY A 64 10.43 18.48 -2.97
C GLY A 64 10.79 17.23 -2.19
N LEU A 65 11.91 17.25 -1.46
CA LEU A 65 12.27 16.17 -0.53
C LEU A 65 11.21 15.98 0.55
N LEU A 66 10.72 17.07 1.16
CA LEU A 66 9.65 17.02 2.14
C LEU A 66 8.37 16.42 1.55
N THR A 67 8.04 16.74 0.31
CA THR A 67 6.89 16.17 -0.41
C THR A 67 7.09 14.67 -0.63
N GLY A 68 8.28 14.24 -1.03
CA GLY A 68 8.61 12.81 -1.20
C GLY A 68 8.61 12.03 0.12
N LEU A 69 9.01 12.64 1.23
CA LEU A 69 8.87 12.04 2.57
C LEU A 69 7.40 11.98 3.01
N ALA A 70 6.65 13.06 2.76
CA ALA A 70 5.25 13.13 3.11
C ALA A 70 4.41 12.12 2.29
N ALA A 71 4.81 11.83 1.06
CA ALA A 71 4.25 10.78 0.21
C ALA A 71 4.24 9.37 0.82
N LEU A 72 5.01 9.12 1.89
CA LEU A 72 4.91 7.88 2.65
C LEU A 72 3.48 7.68 3.19
N VAL A 73 2.79 8.77 3.51
CA VAL A 73 1.39 8.77 3.93
C VAL A 73 0.51 8.93 2.69
N PRO A 74 -0.17 7.87 2.22
CA PRO A 74 -0.98 7.95 1.01
C PRO A 74 -2.11 8.97 1.14
N ILE A 75 -2.57 9.51 0.01
CA ILE A 75 -3.76 10.36 -0.14
C ILE A 75 -3.61 11.77 0.47
N ILE A 76 -3.05 11.88 1.67
CA ILE A 76 -3.04 13.11 2.47
C ILE A 76 -1.63 13.67 2.62
N GLY A 77 -0.60 12.83 2.58
CA GLY A 77 0.76 13.23 2.93
C GLY A 77 1.31 14.37 2.08
N THR A 78 1.28 14.23 0.76
CA THR A 78 1.78 15.27 -0.15
C THR A 78 0.95 16.56 -0.08
N ALA A 79 -0.37 16.45 0.18
CA ALA A 79 -1.28 17.58 0.32
C ALA A 79 -0.91 18.51 1.48
N ILE A 80 -0.39 17.95 2.57
CA ILE A 80 0.11 18.73 3.72
C ILE A 80 1.26 19.66 3.31
N VAL A 81 2.02 19.33 2.26
CA VAL A 81 3.15 20.14 1.80
C VAL A 81 2.71 21.16 0.75
N TRP A 82 2.00 20.74 -0.29
CA TRP A 82 1.71 21.62 -1.42
C TRP A 82 0.58 22.62 -1.13
N ILE A 83 -0.40 22.27 -0.29
CA ILE A 83 -1.52 23.17 0.04
C ILE A 83 -1.02 24.45 0.74
N PRO A 84 -0.20 24.38 1.81
CA PRO A 84 0.36 25.59 2.43
C PRO A 84 1.20 26.44 1.45
N ILE A 85 1.91 25.80 0.52
CA ILE A 85 2.67 26.51 -0.51
C ILE A 85 1.72 27.27 -1.44
N ALA A 86 0.64 26.65 -1.89
CA ALA A 86 -0.37 27.30 -2.72
C ALA A 86 -1.02 28.48 -1.97
N ILE A 87 -1.38 28.30 -0.70
CA ILE A 87 -1.92 29.38 0.15
C ILE A 87 -0.89 30.51 0.28
N GLY A 88 0.39 30.20 0.53
CA GLY A 88 1.46 31.20 0.61
C GLY A 88 1.62 32.02 -0.67
N LEU A 89 1.46 31.40 -1.85
CA LEU A 89 1.47 32.10 -3.13
C LEU A 89 0.27 33.04 -3.30
N ILE A 90 -0.92 32.64 -2.83
CA ILE A 90 -2.12 33.49 -2.83
C ILE A 90 -1.90 34.72 -1.94
N LEU A 91 -1.36 34.53 -0.73
CA LEU A 91 -1.07 35.63 0.20
C LEU A 91 -0.05 36.63 -0.38
N GLN A 92 0.84 36.18 -1.25
CA GLN A 92 1.80 37.02 -1.98
C GLN A 92 1.22 37.64 -3.26
N SER A 93 -0.09 37.52 -3.49
CA SER A 93 -0.79 37.98 -4.71
C SER A 93 -0.28 37.32 -6.00
N GLN A 94 0.35 36.14 -5.91
CA GLN A 94 0.85 35.37 -7.06
C GLN A 94 -0.19 34.35 -7.54
N TYR A 95 -1.39 34.82 -7.92
CA TYR A 95 -2.54 33.97 -8.22
C TYR A 95 -2.30 32.97 -9.36
N VAL A 96 -1.57 33.36 -10.41
CA VAL A 96 -1.24 32.47 -11.54
C VAL A 96 -0.40 31.28 -11.06
N LYS A 97 0.63 31.54 -10.26
CA LYS A 97 1.48 30.49 -9.70
C LYS A 97 0.72 29.60 -8.72
N ALA A 98 -0.18 30.18 -7.91
CA ALA A 98 -1.04 29.41 -7.03
C ALA A 98 -1.97 28.48 -7.82
N GLY A 99 -2.57 28.96 -8.91
CA GLY A 99 -3.40 28.14 -9.80
C GLY A 99 -2.61 26.99 -10.43
N ILE A 100 -1.40 27.27 -10.94
CA ILE A 100 -0.52 26.22 -11.47
C ILE A 100 -0.15 25.21 -10.38
N MET A 101 0.16 25.66 -9.17
CA MET A 101 0.52 24.81 -8.03
C MET A 101 -0.64 23.87 -7.64
N VAL A 102 -1.86 24.40 -7.56
CA VAL A 102 -3.06 23.58 -7.31
C VAL A 102 -3.27 22.57 -8.44
N GLY A 103 -3.11 23.00 -9.71
CA GLY A 103 -3.19 22.11 -10.87
C GLY A 103 -2.17 20.98 -10.81
N VAL A 104 -0.91 21.28 -10.48
CA VAL A 104 0.14 20.26 -10.30
C VAL A 104 -0.18 19.34 -9.11
N GLY A 105 -0.60 19.88 -7.98
CA GLY A 105 -0.96 19.11 -6.79
C GLY A 105 -2.10 18.11 -7.05
N VAL A 106 -3.16 18.54 -7.71
CA VAL A 106 -4.32 17.70 -7.98
C VAL A 106 -4.08 16.75 -9.16
N LEU A 107 -3.57 17.26 -10.30
CA LEU A 107 -3.49 16.47 -11.53
C LEU A 107 -2.23 15.61 -11.61
N VAL A 108 -1.10 16.10 -11.14
CA VAL A 108 0.18 15.38 -11.28
C VAL A 108 0.46 14.56 -10.03
N ILE A 109 0.46 15.19 -8.85
CA ILE A 109 0.78 14.51 -7.59
C ILE A 109 -0.34 13.53 -7.22
N GLY A 110 -1.61 13.95 -7.30
CA GLY A 110 -2.77 13.08 -7.05
C GLY A 110 -2.91 11.90 -8.03
N SER A 111 -2.44 12.06 -9.28
CA SER A 111 -2.43 10.93 -10.24
C SER A 111 -1.39 9.88 -9.88
N ILE A 112 -0.28 10.27 -9.24
CA ILE A 112 0.74 9.31 -8.79
C ILE A 112 0.22 8.46 -7.63
N ASP A 113 -0.70 8.97 -6.80
CA ASP A 113 -1.33 8.16 -5.75
C ASP A 113 -2.22 7.03 -6.32
N ASN A 114 -2.69 7.16 -7.56
CA ASN A 114 -3.45 6.10 -8.24
C ASN A 114 -2.58 4.90 -8.67
N LEU A 115 -1.25 4.98 -8.56
CA LEU A 115 -0.33 3.86 -8.83
C LEU A 115 -0.38 2.75 -7.77
N LEU A 116 -1.12 2.94 -6.68
CA LEU A 116 -1.40 1.85 -5.73
C LEU A 116 -2.11 0.66 -6.40
N ARG A 117 -2.96 0.92 -7.41
CA ARG A 117 -3.67 -0.13 -8.18
C ARG A 117 -2.74 -1.12 -8.90
N PRO A 118 -1.78 -0.69 -9.74
CA PRO A 118 -0.86 -1.62 -10.40
C PRO A 118 0.07 -2.34 -9.42
N LEU A 119 0.36 -1.74 -8.26
CA LEU A 119 1.14 -2.41 -7.22
C LEU A 119 0.38 -3.61 -6.65
N PHE A 120 -0.88 -3.40 -6.23
CA PHE A 120 -1.73 -4.47 -5.69
C PHE A 120 -2.02 -5.57 -6.70
N SER A 121 -2.18 -5.22 -7.99
CA SER A 121 -2.33 -6.20 -9.05
C SER A 121 -1.09 -7.08 -9.25
N LYS A 122 0.12 -6.54 -9.05
CA LYS A 122 1.39 -7.30 -9.16
C LYS A 122 1.73 -8.11 -7.90
N LEU A 123 1.15 -7.77 -6.74
CA LEU A 123 1.37 -8.41 -5.44
C LEU A 123 0.67 -9.78 -5.28
N GLY A 124 0.21 -10.41 -6.37
CA GLY A 124 -0.45 -11.71 -6.28
C GLY A 124 -1.88 -11.65 -5.73
N ALA A 125 -2.53 -10.48 -5.74
CA ALA A 125 -3.97 -10.33 -5.50
C ALA A 125 -4.83 -10.93 -6.64
N LEU A 126 -4.31 -11.94 -7.33
CA LEU A 126 -4.68 -12.39 -8.67
C LEU A 126 -6.08 -13.01 -8.78
N GLU A 127 -6.85 -13.13 -7.70
CA GLU A 127 -8.25 -13.59 -7.77
C GLU A 127 -9.22 -12.78 -6.89
N MET A 128 -8.77 -11.65 -6.34
CA MET A 128 -9.68 -10.79 -5.57
C MET A 128 -10.59 -10.07 -6.56
N SER A 129 -11.91 -10.20 -6.41
CA SER A 129 -12.84 -9.38 -7.17
C SER A 129 -12.53 -7.90 -6.91
N THR A 130 -12.67 -7.05 -7.93
CA THR A 130 -12.43 -5.60 -7.81
C THR A 130 -13.20 -4.98 -6.63
N LEU A 131 -14.38 -5.54 -6.32
CA LEU A 131 -15.19 -5.16 -5.17
C LEU A 131 -14.52 -5.47 -3.84
N LEU A 132 -13.89 -6.63 -3.70
CA LEU A 132 -13.19 -7.01 -2.47
C LEU A 132 -11.97 -6.12 -2.23
N LEU A 133 -11.24 -5.78 -3.29
CA LEU A 133 -10.13 -4.81 -3.21
C LEU A 133 -10.65 -3.43 -2.76
N LEU A 134 -11.73 -2.96 -3.37
CA LEU A 134 -12.34 -1.68 -3.01
C LEU A 134 -12.79 -1.65 -1.54
N LEU A 135 -13.47 -2.71 -1.10
CA LEU A 135 -13.93 -2.87 0.28
C LEU A 135 -12.74 -2.91 1.25
N SER A 136 -11.65 -3.59 0.88
CA SER A 136 -10.44 -3.65 1.69
C SER A 136 -9.79 -2.27 1.88
N ILE A 137 -9.80 -1.44 0.85
CA ILE A 137 -9.23 -0.08 0.90
C ILE A 137 -10.12 0.79 1.78
N PHE A 138 -11.43 0.84 1.54
CA PHE A 138 -12.33 1.68 2.34
C PHE A 138 -12.45 1.21 3.79
N GLY A 139 -12.65 -0.08 4.01
CA GLY A 139 -12.70 -0.65 5.37
C GLY A 139 -11.35 -0.51 6.08
N GLY A 140 -10.24 -0.65 5.37
CA GLY A 140 -8.92 -0.36 5.91
C GLY A 140 -8.80 1.11 6.35
N ILE A 141 -9.22 2.06 5.50
CA ILE A 141 -9.19 3.49 5.81
C ILE A 141 -10.01 3.81 7.07
N GLU A 142 -11.17 3.20 7.22
CA GLU A 142 -12.03 3.39 8.39
C GLU A 142 -11.34 2.89 9.68
N MET A 143 -10.61 1.77 9.63
CA MET A 143 -9.96 1.19 10.80
C MET A 143 -8.61 1.83 11.17
N LEU A 144 -7.79 2.15 10.15
CA LEU A 144 -6.37 2.52 10.32
C LEU A 144 -6.02 3.89 9.68
N GLY A 145 -7.01 4.62 9.17
CA GLY A 145 -6.81 5.89 8.48
C GLY A 145 -6.08 5.72 7.14
N PRO A 146 -5.31 6.71 6.66
CA PRO A 146 -4.64 6.62 5.35
C PRO A 146 -3.71 5.41 5.18
N TRP A 147 -3.12 4.88 6.27
CA TRP A 147 -2.35 3.63 6.23
C TRP A 147 -3.21 2.40 5.94
N GLY A 148 -4.49 2.46 6.28
CA GLY A 148 -5.46 1.43 5.97
C GLY A 148 -5.70 1.21 4.48
N ALA A 149 -5.55 2.25 3.66
CA ALA A 149 -5.60 2.12 2.20
C ALA A 149 -4.47 1.21 1.67
N LEU A 150 -3.34 1.19 2.39
CA LEU A 150 -2.15 0.42 2.04
C LEU A 150 -2.19 -0.99 2.65
N LEU A 151 -2.59 -1.09 3.91
CA LEU A 151 -2.57 -2.34 4.68
C LEU A 151 -3.81 -3.21 4.48
N GLY A 152 -4.97 -2.60 4.16
CA GLY A 152 -6.24 -3.30 3.98
C GLY A 152 -6.17 -4.46 2.98
N PRO A 153 -5.64 -4.25 1.75
CA PRO A 153 -5.48 -5.33 0.78
C PRO A 153 -4.57 -6.47 1.27
N VAL A 154 -3.54 -6.16 2.05
CA VAL A 154 -2.61 -7.15 2.63
C VAL A 154 -3.34 -8.03 3.65
N VAL A 155 -4.11 -7.41 4.54
CA VAL A 155 -4.90 -8.14 5.55
C VAL A 155 -5.91 -9.06 4.87
N VAL A 156 -6.65 -8.55 3.88
CA VAL A 156 -7.63 -9.36 3.14
C VAL A 156 -6.95 -10.53 2.42
N ARG A 157 -5.79 -10.32 1.78
CA ARG A 157 -5.06 -11.41 1.13
C ARG A 157 -4.65 -12.51 2.11
N LEU A 158 -4.09 -12.13 3.27
CA LEU A 158 -3.69 -13.10 4.30
C LEU A 158 -4.89 -13.87 4.84
N THR A 159 -6.02 -13.18 5.06
CA THR A 159 -7.26 -13.82 5.51
C THR A 159 -7.79 -14.81 4.48
N THR A 160 -7.83 -14.45 3.20
CA THR A 160 -8.29 -15.38 2.17
C THR A 160 -7.36 -16.57 2.01
N GLU A 161 -6.04 -16.36 2.05
CA GLU A 161 -5.07 -17.47 2.02
C GLU A 161 -5.29 -18.41 3.21
N ALA A 162 -5.50 -17.87 4.42
CA ALA A 162 -5.80 -18.67 5.60
C ALA A 162 -7.10 -19.49 5.44
N LEU A 163 -8.15 -18.91 4.86
CA LEU A 163 -9.41 -19.62 4.59
C LEU A 163 -9.25 -20.74 3.56
N VAL A 164 -8.46 -20.51 2.50
CA VAL A 164 -8.16 -21.53 1.49
C VAL A 164 -7.42 -22.71 2.12
N LEU A 165 -6.43 -22.43 2.99
CA LEU A 165 -5.68 -23.47 3.70
C LEU A 165 -6.57 -24.31 4.63
N VAL A 166 -7.53 -23.69 5.33
CA VAL A 166 -8.49 -24.42 6.19
C VAL A 166 -9.39 -25.32 5.34
N ARG A 167 -9.80 -24.87 4.15
CA ARG A 167 -10.62 -25.66 3.24
C ARG A 167 -9.86 -26.84 2.64
N GLU A 168 -8.61 -26.63 2.21
CA GLU A 168 -7.73 -27.72 1.72
C GLU A 168 -7.57 -28.82 2.78
N ASP A 169 -7.38 -28.45 4.05
CA ASP A 169 -7.22 -29.41 5.16
C ASP A 169 -8.49 -30.24 5.42
N GLN A 170 -9.69 -29.64 5.24
CA GLN A 170 -10.96 -30.37 5.35
C GLN A 170 -11.15 -31.37 4.20
N GLU A 171 -10.81 -30.97 2.97
CA GLU A 171 -10.95 -31.82 1.78
C GLU A 171 -10.00 -33.04 1.85
N GLU A 172 -8.79 -32.87 2.39
CA GLU A 172 -7.84 -33.98 2.61
C GLU A 172 -8.35 -34.99 3.67
N GLN A 173 -9.00 -34.50 4.73
CA GLN A 173 -9.57 -35.35 5.79
C GLN A 173 -10.75 -36.18 5.27
N GLU A 174 -11.66 -35.58 4.50
CA GLU A 174 -12.80 -36.28 3.89
C GLU A 174 -12.35 -37.37 2.89
N GLN A 175 -11.29 -37.11 2.11
CA GLN A 175 -10.74 -38.09 1.18
C GLN A 175 -10.09 -39.28 1.91
N GLN A 176 -9.38 -39.03 3.01
CA GLN A 176 -8.82 -40.11 3.84
C GLN A 176 -9.92 -40.97 4.49
N GLU A 177 -10.99 -40.35 4.98
CA GLU A 177 -12.12 -41.06 5.59
C GLU A 177 -12.85 -41.96 4.57
N ASN A 178 -13.15 -41.44 3.38
CA ASN A 178 -13.78 -42.23 2.31
C ASN A 178 -12.88 -43.39 1.82
N SER A 179 -11.57 -43.18 1.71
CA SER A 179 -10.63 -44.25 1.31
C SER A 179 -10.48 -45.38 2.34
N THR A 180 -10.78 -45.09 3.61
CA THR A 180 -10.76 -46.08 4.69
C THR A 180 -12.08 -46.84 4.79
N ARG A 181 -13.18 -46.22 4.37
CA ARG A 181 -14.53 -46.80 4.37
C ARG A 181 -14.78 -47.78 3.22
N ASP A 182 -14.09 -47.60 2.09
CA ASP A 182 -14.15 -48.48 0.90
C ASP A 182 -13.21 -49.70 0.98
N ARG A 183 -12.50 -49.91 2.10
CA ARG A 183 -11.67 -51.09 2.38
C ARG A 183 -12.32 -52.01 3.39
#